data_AF-A0AAW1UWP3-F1
#
_entry.id   AF-A0AAW1UWP3-F1
#
_cell.length_a   1.000
_cell.length_b   1.000
_cell.length_c   1.000
_cell.angle_alpha   90.00
_cell.angle_beta   90.00
_cell.angle_gamma   90.00
#
_symmetry.space_group_name_H-M   'P 1'
#
loop_
_entity.id
_entity.type
_entity.pdbx_description
1 polymer ?
#
loop_
_entity_poly.entity_id
_entity_poly.type
_entity_poly.pdbx_seq_one_letter_code
_entity_poly.pdbx_strand_id
1 'polypeptide(L)'
;MSTIYSLLFFALLLTDALCKPGDIETLSAKSEVARKMDLCEKQCAITMNIWKICGSDGETYINESMLECKDECGKPYGRRVHKVSDGPCPAKI
;
A
#
# COMPACT_ATOMS: atom_id res chain seq x y z
N MET A 1 7.95 -52.16 -15.47
CA MET A 1 8.37 -51.10 -14.53
C MET A 1 8.75 -49.81 -15.27
N SER A 2 7.87 -49.20 -16.09
CA SER A 2 8.31 -48.04 -16.90
C SER A 2 7.24 -46.97 -17.17
N THR A 3 5.96 -47.35 -17.29
CA THR A 3 4.88 -46.37 -17.55
C THR A 3 4.43 -45.61 -16.31
N ILE A 4 4.35 -46.28 -15.15
CA ILE A 4 3.97 -45.65 -13.87
C ILE A 4 5.01 -44.60 -13.44
N TYR A 5 6.30 -44.91 -13.58
CA TYR A 5 7.37 -43.95 -13.30
C TYR A 5 7.33 -42.75 -14.26
N SER A 6 7.01 -42.98 -15.54
CA SER A 6 6.85 -41.89 -16.50
C SER A 6 5.64 -41.00 -16.19
N LEU A 7 4.49 -41.58 -15.83
CA LEU A 7 3.29 -40.84 -15.46
C LEU A 7 3.48 -40.04 -14.15
N LEU A 8 4.18 -40.62 -13.16
CA LEU A 8 4.53 -39.92 -11.93
C LEU A 8 5.49 -38.75 -12.20
N PHE A 9 6.45 -38.92 -13.11
CA PHE A 9 7.38 -37.86 -13.51
C PHE A 9 6.67 -36.72 -14.25
N PHE A 10 5.75 -37.05 -15.16
CA PHE A 10 4.90 -36.05 -15.83
C PHE A 10 3.94 -35.34 -14.87
N ALA A 11 3.39 -36.04 -13.87
CA ALA A 11 2.52 -35.44 -12.86
C ALA A 11 3.27 -34.46 -11.94
N LEU A 12 4.52 -34.78 -11.55
CA LEU A 12 5.41 -33.89 -10.79
C LEU A 12 5.76 -32.62 -11.57
N LEU A 13 5.97 -32.71 -12.89
CA LEU A 13 6.22 -31.55 -13.75
C LEU A 13 5.00 -30.63 -13.91
N LEU A 14 3.78 -31.15 -13.77
CA LEU A 14 2.54 -30.37 -13.88
C LEU A 14 2.20 -29.61 -12.58
N THR A 15 2.64 -30.09 -11.42
CA THR A 15 2.43 -29.39 -10.14
C THR A 15 3.30 -28.14 -9.97
N ASP A 16 4.43 -28.06 -10.68
CA ASP A 16 5.33 -26.91 -10.64
C ASP A 16 4.85 -25.72 -11.49
N ALA A 17 3.80 -25.90 -12.30
CA ALA A 17 3.31 -24.88 -13.24
C ALA A 17 2.19 -23.97 -12.70
N LEU A 18 1.68 -24.21 -11.48
CA LEU A 18 0.57 -23.42 -10.91
C LEU A 18 0.95 -22.46 -9.78
N CYS A 19 2.22 -22.45 -9.33
CA CYS A 19 2.71 -21.45 -8.39
C CYS A 19 4.01 -20.85 -8.92
N LYS A 20 3.92 -19.74 -9.66
CA LYS A 20 5.10 -18.91 -9.96
C LYS A 20 5.51 -18.19 -8.66
N PRO A 21 6.73 -18.40 -8.13
CA PRO A 21 7.27 -17.53 -7.09
C PRO A 21 7.59 -16.16 -7.71
N GLY A 22 6.68 -15.22 -7.52
CA GLY A 22 6.82 -13.85 -8.05
C GLY A 22 5.71 -12.89 -7.57
N ASP A 23 4.54 -13.45 -7.23
CA ASP A 23 3.41 -12.66 -6.72
C ASP A 23 3.30 -12.68 -5.18
N ILE A 24 3.93 -13.64 -4.51
CA ILE A 24 3.88 -13.77 -3.04
C ILE A 24 4.93 -12.89 -2.34
N GLU A 25 6.13 -12.74 -2.92
CA GLU A 25 7.16 -11.84 -2.38
C GLU A 25 6.74 -10.36 -2.48
N THR A 26 6.08 -9.97 -3.58
CA THR A 26 5.58 -8.62 -3.80
C THR A 26 4.35 -8.29 -2.95
N LEU A 27 3.47 -9.27 -2.67
CA LEU A 27 2.34 -9.07 -1.74
C LEU A 27 2.82 -8.90 -0.29
N SER A 28 3.84 -9.66 0.13
CA SER A 28 4.46 -9.54 1.46
C SER A 28 5.07 -8.15 1.64
N ALA A 29 5.87 -7.68 0.67
CA ALA A 29 6.45 -6.33 0.72
C ALA A 29 5.40 -5.21 0.64
N LYS A 30 4.36 -5.34 -0.22
CA LYS A 30 3.29 -4.34 -0.35
C LYS A 30 2.44 -4.24 0.93
N SER A 31 2.17 -5.37 1.58
CA SER A 31 1.46 -5.43 2.85
C SER A 31 2.30 -4.90 4.02
N GLU A 32 3.62 -5.15 4.02
CA GLU A 32 4.52 -4.58 5.02
C GLU A 32 4.59 -3.05 4.93
N VAL A 33 4.72 -2.50 3.71
CA VAL A 33 4.69 -1.05 3.49
C VAL A 33 3.38 -0.44 3.99
N ALA A 34 2.24 -1.06 3.69
CA ALA A 34 0.94 -0.59 4.18
C ALA A 34 0.85 -0.61 5.72
N ARG A 35 1.32 -1.70 6.36
CA ARG A 35 1.33 -1.81 7.84
C ARG A 35 2.25 -0.78 8.48
N LYS A 36 3.46 -0.57 7.93
CA LYS A 36 4.40 0.43 8.47
C LYS A 36 3.89 1.85 8.32
N MET A 37 3.20 2.16 7.22
CA MET A 37 2.52 3.44 7.01
C MET A 37 1.44 3.68 8.08
N ASP A 38 0.54 2.71 8.28
CA ASP A 38 -0.54 2.78 9.26
C ASP A 38 -0.02 2.94 10.70
N LEU A 39 1.04 2.22 11.06
CA LEU A 39 1.68 2.37 12.37
C LEU A 39 2.30 3.76 12.57
N CYS A 40 2.91 4.33 11.53
CA CYS A 40 3.44 5.67 11.58
C CYS A 40 2.32 6.70 11.75
N GLU A 41 1.24 6.59 10.98
CA GLU A 41 0.09 7.49 11.05
C GLU A 41 -0.56 7.49 12.44
N LYS A 42 -0.65 6.31 13.08
CA LYS A 42 -1.18 6.16 14.45
C LYS A 42 -0.32 6.82 15.52
N GLN A 43 0.97 7.01 15.27
CA GLN A 43 1.92 7.58 16.23
C GLN A 43 2.08 9.10 16.06
N CYS A 44 1.51 9.68 15.01
CA CYS A 44 1.55 11.12 14.79
C CYS A 44 0.79 11.90 15.86
N ALA A 45 1.39 12.99 16.32
CA ALA A 45 0.70 13.99 17.10
C ALA A 45 -0.06 14.93 16.14
N ILE A 46 -1.38 14.78 16.08
CA ILE A 46 -2.26 15.65 15.27
C ILE A 46 -2.96 16.69 16.15
N THR A 47 -3.23 17.86 15.56
CA THR A 47 -4.06 18.88 16.18
C THR A 47 -5.55 18.54 15.99
N MET A 48 -6.40 19.00 16.90
CA MET A 48 -7.86 18.74 16.86
C MET A 48 -8.66 19.85 16.14
N ASN A 49 -7.98 20.80 15.50
CA ASN A 49 -8.64 21.79 14.64
C ASN A 49 -9.20 21.10 13.39
N ILE A 50 -10.35 21.56 12.92
CA ILE A 50 -11.00 21.01 11.73
C ILE A 50 -10.98 22.09 10.64
N TRP A 51 -9.95 22.04 9.81
CA TRP A 51 -9.77 22.91 8.64
C TRP A 51 -9.45 22.04 7.44
N LYS A 52 -10.50 21.64 6.72
CA LYS A 52 -10.37 20.69 5.62
C LYS A 52 -9.48 21.25 4.52
N ILE A 53 -8.49 20.46 4.08
CA ILE A 53 -7.59 20.80 2.98
C ILE A 53 -7.53 19.67 1.96
N CYS A 54 -7.09 19.99 0.75
CA CYS A 54 -6.92 19.00 -0.32
C CYS A 54 -5.44 18.65 -0.46
N GLY A 55 -5.13 17.35 -0.44
CA GLY A 55 -3.79 16.83 -0.71
C GLY A 55 -3.54 16.57 -2.19
N SER A 56 -2.28 16.44 -2.57
CA SER A 56 -1.82 16.13 -3.93
C SER A 56 -2.17 14.72 -4.41
N ASP A 57 -2.56 13.86 -3.47
CA ASP A 57 -3.14 12.53 -3.70
C ASP A 57 -4.65 12.57 -4.00
N GLY A 58 -5.27 13.76 -3.94
CA GLY A 58 -6.70 13.95 -4.14
C GLY A 58 -7.54 13.55 -2.93
N GLU A 59 -6.92 13.36 -1.75
CA GLU A 59 -7.63 13.10 -0.51
C GLU A 59 -7.88 14.40 0.28
N THR A 60 -9.02 14.46 0.96
CA THR A 60 -9.34 15.57 1.86
C THR A 60 -8.87 15.25 3.27
N TYR A 61 -7.95 16.05 3.78
CA TYR A 61 -7.42 15.93 5.14
C TYR A 61 -8.22 16.83 6.09
N ILE A 62 -8.48 16.37 7.31
CA ILE A 62 -9.29 17.13 8.29
C ILE A 62 -8.58 18.41 8.76
N ASN A 63 -7.24 18.44 8.66
CA ASN A 63 -6.37 19.58 8.92
C ASN A 63 -4.99 19.35 8.31
N GLU A 64 -4.15 20.39 8.39
CA GLU A 64 -2.77 20.39 7.91
C GLU A 64 -1.89 19.37 8.64
N SER A 65 -2.02 19.23 9.96
CA SER A 65 -1.23 18.26 10.74
C SER A 65 -1.43 16.81 10.29
N MET A 66 -2.65 16.45 9.86
CA MET A 66 -2.95 15.13 9.34
C MET A 66 -2.31 14.90 7.97
N LEU A 67 -2.26 15.92 7.11
CA LEU A 67 -1.57 15.85 5.83
C LEU A 67 -0.05 15.72 6.02
N GLU A 68 0.53 16.51 6.92
CA GLU A 68 1.96 16.45 7.25
C GLU A 68 2.34 15.07 7.79
N CYS A 69 1.53 14.51 8.68
CA CYS A 69 1.70 13.15 9.16
C CYS A 69 1.74 12.14 8.00
N LYS A 70 0.80 12.25 7.06
CA LYS A 70 0.77 11.37 5.89
C LYS A 70 2.04 11.50 5.04
N ASP A 71 2.50 12.72 4.79
CA ASP A 71 3.71 12.95 4.00
C ASP A 71 4.95 12.38 4.67
N GLU A 72 5.13 12.62 5.97
CA GLU A 72 6.27 12.12 6.73
C GLU A 72 6.28 10.59 6.80
N CYS A 73 5.14 9.96 7.03
CA CYS A 73 5.00 8.51 6.99
C CYS A 73 5.24 7.95 5.57
N GLY A 74 4.85 8.71 4.55
CA GLY A 74 4.96 8.38 3.14
C GLY A 74 6.37 8.48 2.55
N LYS A 75 7.18 9.40 3.10
CA LYS A 75 8.51 9.77 2.62
C LYS A 75 9.48 8.60 2.42
N PRO A 76 9.62 7.62 3.36
CA PRO A 76 10.53 6.48 3.18
C PRO A 76 10.14 5.56 2.01
N TYR A 77 8.89 5.65 1.55
CA TYR A 77 8.30 4.78 0.53
C TYR A 77 8.02 5.52 -0.79
N GLY A 78 8.48 6.77 -0.92
CA GLY A 78 8.21 7.60 -2.11
C GLY A 78 6.74 8.00 -2.28
N ARG A 79 5.91 7.88 -1.24
CA ARG A 79 4.50 8.28 -1.25
C ARG A 79 4.35 9.67 -0.64
N ARG A 80 4.82 10.68 -1.38
CA ARG A 80 4.79 12.08 -0.93
C ARG A 80 3.41 12.70 -1.15
N VAL A 81 2.94 13.50 -0.19
CA VAL A 81 1.69 14.25 -0.27
C VAL A 81 1.97 15.70 0.15
N HIS A 82 1.45 16.68 -0.59
CA HIS A 82 1.53 18.09 -0.23
C HIS A 82 0.17 18.76 -0.38
N LYS A 83 -0.04 19.87 0.32
CA LYS A 83 -1.27 20.65 0.22
C LYS A 83 -1.42 21.26 -1.18
N VAL A 84 -2.59 21.06 -1.78
CA VAL A 84 -3.00 21.64 -3.07
C VAL A 84 -3.95 22.82 -2.89
N SER A 85 -4.80 22.80 -1.85
CA SER A 85 -5.80 23.84 -1.60
C SER A 85 -6.16 23.95 -0.13
N ASP A 86 -6.48 25.17 0.34
CA ASP A 86 -7.01 25.48 1.68
C ASP A 86 -8.53 25.21 1.79
N GLY A 87 -8.99 24.14 1.14
CA GLY A 87 -10.36 23.65 1.14
C GLY A 87 -10.40 22.16 0.77
N PRO A 88 -11.53 21.47 0.95
CA PRO A 88 -11.64 20.05 0.60
C PRO A 88 -11.42 19.82 -0.89
N CYS A 89 -11.00 18.61 -1.26
CA CYS A 89 -10.91 18.22 -2.66
C CYS A 89 -12.30 18.26 -3.33
N PRO A 90 -12.37 18.53 -4.65
CA PRO A 90 -13.63 18.48 -5.37
C PRO A 90 -14.25 17.08 -5.28
N ALA A 91 -15.58 17.02 -5.22
CA ALA A 91 -16.29 15.76 -5.27
C ALA A 91 -15.98 15.04 -6.59
N LYS A 92 -15.68 13.73 -6.52
CA LYS A 92 -15.59 12.87 -7.70
C LYS A 92 -17.02 12.65 -8.20
N ILE A 93 -17.34 13.24 -9.35
CA ILE A 93 -18.63 13.08 -10.05
C ILE A 93 -18.56 11.84 -10.93
#